data_AF-A0A0U3E7G6-F1
#
_entry.id   AF-A0A0U3E7G6-F1
#
_cell.length_a   1.000
_cell.length_b   1.000
_cell.length_c   1.000
_cell.angle_alpha   90.00
_cell.angle_beta   90.00
_cell.angle_gamma   90.00
#
_symmetry.space_group_name_H-M   'P 1'
#
loop_
_entity.id
_entity.type
_entity.pdbx_description
1 polymer ?
#
loop_
_entity_poly.entity_id
_entity_poly.type
_entity_poly.pdbx_seq_one_letter_code
_entity_poly.pdbx_strand_id
1 'polypeptide(L)'
;MGLFDLFKKKKKTTSQNNTNNNLDIFTKSIPLNVRKLLFISETRTAVNKNSNTYNGITITLGSESDYEPSEIITTLPVIKGKAEPLGYYPSYYEMSPEQRYNYLTFLTNINEHADIGYIFVYYYGLERKIFLDDSLYEAVDMITTLQKKHNNRSFIAYSNDALIYAAMKKKDPNILLNINLDTLRPELLFLVKGSFIGEFNAADLMALAKGVGFTNNRYIKSTPEIFQKKLTELLIKNYGSKNYRLDKSMKMDTHEKIRLTLSNISIKNREFEYPNTLLSSKIQSDIYLLLKESHEMTKKDVANMRKTKKETLPESTNEVNLPKKEKPVIFIPTDNLTLKERILLSKEPLSDGFDEEIKGINYYKQGKYKEAEDWLLRSVKGNFNAPALYEKLGILYRKQKRYNDEVEILKIGITNVGFNPKLNERLAKAIEINEKNKLKSKK
;
A
#
# COMPACT_ATOMS: atom_id res chain seq x y z
N MET A 1 -16.15 -36.68 4.19
CA MET A 1 -17.23 -36.93 5.19
C MET A 1 -18.45 -36.15 4.73
N GLY A 2 -19.64 -36.66 4.43
CA GLY A 2 -20.21 -38.00 4.27
C GLY A 2 -21.62 -37.78 3.67
N LEU A 3 -22.04 -38.63 2.74
CA LEU A 3 -23.17 -38.46 1.81
C LEU A 3 -24.58 -38.73 2.42
N PHE A 4 -24.78 -38.53 3.73
CA PHE A 4 -26.02 -38.91 4.44
C PHE A 4 -26.42 -37.91 5.56
N ASP A 5 -26.69 -36.66 5.21
CA ASP A 5 -27.41 -35.71 6.10
C ASP A 5 -28.68 -35.12 5.45
N LEU A 6 -29.13 -35.75 4.35
CA LEU A 6 -30.51 -35.63 3.87
C LEU A 6 -31.41 -36.39 4.86
N PHE A 7 -32.49 -35.76 5.33
CA PHE A 7 -33.47 -36.25 6.32
C PHE A 7 -33.23 -35.86 7.80
N LYS A 8 -33.19 -34.55 8.08
CA LYS A 8 -33.75 -34.02 9.35
C LYS A 8 -35.20 -33.58 9.16
N LYS A 9 -36.08 -34.22 9.93
CA LYS A 9 -37.54 -34.05 10.01
C LYS A 9 -37.98 -32.58 9.97
N LYS A 10 -38.90 -32.27 9.04
CA LYS A 10 -39.77 -31.09 9.08
C LYS A 10 -40.56 -31.09 10.41
N LYS A 11 -40.16 -30.23 11.35
CA LYS A 11 -41.07 -29.78 12.41
C LYS A 11 -42.09 -28.84 11.74
N LYS A 12 -43.36 -29.16 11.90
CA LYS A 12 -44.52 -28.37 11.48
C LYS A 12 -44.49 -27.07 12.28
N THR A 13 -43.92 -26.01 11.71
CA THR A 13 -44.04 -24.66 12.26
C THR A 13 -45.39 -24.11 11.84
N THR A 14 -46.18 -23.77 12.83
CA THR A 14 -47.49 -23.15 12.72
C THR A 14 -47.41 -21.94 11.78
N SER A 15 -48.28 -21.92 10.78
CA SER A 15 -48.47 -20.81 9.85
C SER A 15 -48.83 -19.54 10.62
N GLN A 16 -47.85 -18.69 10.90
CA GLN A 16 -48.11 -17.28 11.14
C GLN A 16 -48.39 -16.64 9.79
N ASN A 17 -49.53 -15.97 9.70
CA ASN A 17 -50.02 -15.26 8.53
C ASN A 17 -48.90 -14.41 7.90
N ASN A 18 -48.45 -14.80 6.70
CA ASN A 18 -47.57 -14.00 5.86
C ASN A 18 -48.34 -12.76 5.40
N THR A 19 -48.25 -11.68 6.16
CA THR A 19 -48.67 -10.36 5.72
C THR A 19 -47.57 -9.80 4.80
N ASN A 20 -47.91 -9.57 3.53
CA ASN A 20 -47.13 -8.76 2.57
C ASN A 20 -47.08 -7.27 2.98
N ASN A 21 -46.97 -6.96 4.28
CA ASN A 21 -47.12 -5.60 4.78
C ASN A 21 -45.77 -4.90 4.98
N ASN A 22 -45.67 -3.74 4.35
CA ASN A 22 -44.91 -2.55 4.78
C ASN A 22 -43.52 -2.25 4.20
N LEU A 23 -43.02 -2.93 3.15
CA LEU A 23 -41.83 -2.40 2.47
C LEU A 23 -42.04 -0.98 1.95
N ASP A 24 -43.24 -0.70 1.43
CA ASP A 24 -43.66 0.62 0.99
C ASP A 24 -43.61 1.68 2.11
N ILE A 25 -43.82 1.27 3.37
CA ILE A 25 -43.70 2.16 4.53
C ILE A 25 -42.23 2.47 4.83
N PHE A 26 -41.36 1.45 4.81
CA PHE A 26 -39.94 1.64 5.03
C PHE A 26 -39.32 2.51 3.94
N THR A 27 -39.58 2.21 2.67
CA THR A 27 -39.02 2.97 1.54
C THR A 27 -39.46 4.42 1.53
N LYS A 28 -40.71 4.73 1.92
CA LYS A 28 -41.18 6.13 2.10
C LYS A 28 -40.52 6.84 3.28
N SER A 29 -40.14 6.08 4.33
CA SER A 29 -39.44 6.60 5.51
C SER A 29 -37.94 6.83 5.30
N ILE A 30 -37.33 6.21 4.28
CA ILE A 30 -35.93 6.44 3.93
C ILE A 30 -35.75 7.89 3.44
N PRO A 31 -34.81 8.67 4.02
CA PRO A 31 -34.49 10.03 3.61
C PRO A 31 -34.26 10.15 2.11
N LEU A 32 -34.73 11.23 1.49
CA LEU A 32 -34.71 11.40 0.03
C LEU A 32 -33.30 11.29 -0.57
N ASN A 33 -32.29 11.84 0.11
CA ASN A 33 -30.89 11.78 -0.29
C ASN A 33 -30.30 10.36 -0.26
N VAL A 34 -30.82 9.47 0.60
CA VAL A 34 -30.46 8.04 0.62
C VAL A 34 -31.26 7.31 -0.46
N ARG A 35 -32.57 7.55 -0.51
CA ARG A 35 -33.51 6.83 -1.40
C ARG A 35 -33.18 6.98 -2.88
N LYS A 36 -32.76 8.17 -3.32
CA LYS A 36 -32.37 8.44 -4.72
C LYS A 36 -31.17 7.62 -5.19
N LEU A 37 -30.36 7.12 -4.25
CA LEU A 37 -29.17 6.33 -4.53
C LEU A 37 -29.42 4.81 -4.49
N LEU A 38 -30.64 4.37 -4.18
CA LEU A 38 -31.01 2.97 -4.13
C LEU A 38 -31.40 2.42 -5.51
N PHE A 39 -31.16 1.13 -5.71
CA PHE A 39 -31.73 0.35 -6.80
C PHE A 39 -32.92 -0.43 -6.24
N ILE A 40 -34.11 -0.22 -6.79
CA ILE A 40 -35.36 -0.81 -6.31
C ILE A 40 -36.12 -1.38 -7.49
N SER A 41 -36.59 -2.62 -7.38
CA SER A 41 -37.38 -3.29 -8.42
C SER A 41 -38.37 -4.26 -7.78
N GLU A 42 -39.44 -4.64 -8.50
CA GLU A 42 -40.36 -5.67 -8.01
C GLU A 42 -39.77 -7.08 -8.10
N THR A 43 -38.94 -7.31 -9.10
CA THR A 43 -38.33 -8.60 -9.40
C THR A 43 -36.86 -8.43 -9.71
N ARG A 44 -36.04 -9.36 -9.19
CA ARG A 44 -34.60 -9.42 -9.45
C ARG A 44 -34.33 -9.48 -10.96
N THR A 45 -33.49 -8.58 -11.46
CA THR A 45 -33.15 -8.54 -12.89
C THR A 45 -31.64 -8.64 -13.09
N ALA A 46 -31.22 -9.47 -14.05
CA ALA A 46 -29.80 -9.59 -14.39
C ALA A 46 -29.30 -8.27 -15.03
N VAL A 47 -28.29 -7.67 -14.43
CA VAL A 47 -27.58 -6.49 -14.94
C VAL A 47 -26.52 -6.86 -15.98
N ASN A 48 -26.07 -8.12 -15.98
CA ASN A 48 -25.18 -8.68 -16.99
C ASN A 48 -25.87 -9.87 -17.67
N LYS A 49 -25.88 -9.90 -19.01
CA LYS A 49 -26.36 -11.05 -19.78
C LYS A 49 -25.18 -11.76 -20.41
N ASN A 50 -24.87 -12.95 -19.90
CA ASN A 50 -23.86 -13.85 -20.49
C ASN A 50 -24.60 -14.92 -21.31
N SER A 51 -25.06 -14.52 -22.49
CA SER A 51 -25.73 -15.41 -23.43
C SER A 51 -24.90 -15.59 -24.68
N ASN A 52 -24.59 -16.84 -25.02
CA ASN A 52 -23.98 -17.19 -26.30
C ASN A 52 -24.98 -18.00 -27.12
N THR A 53 -25.15 -17.64 -28.39
CA THR A 53 -26.02 -18.36 -29.33
C THR A 53 -25.15 -19.20 -30.26
N TYR A 54 -25.42 -20.50 -30.31
CA TYR A 54 -24.77 -21.43 -31.23
C TYR A 54 -25.83 -22.26 -31.94
N ASN A 55 -25.83 -22.24 -33.28
CA ASN A 55 -26.82 -22.94 -34.12
C ASN A 55 -28.29 -22.70 -33.72
N GLY A 56 -28.65 -21.46 -33.38
CA GLY A 56 -30.02 -21.08 -32.99
C GLY A 56 -30.40 -21.44 -31.55
N ILE A 57 -29.50 -22.07 -30.77
CA ILE A 57 -29.69 -22.34 -29.34
C ILE A 57 -28.95 -21.28 -28.54
N THR A 58 -29.67 -20.54 -27.70
CA THR A 58 -29.09 -19.57 -26.77
C THR A 58 -28.87 -20.21 -25.41
N ILE A 59 -27.61 -20.34 -25.01
CA ILE A 59 -27.21 -20.81 -23.68
C ILE A 59 -26.92 -19.57 -22.83
N THR A 60 -27.64 -19.44 -21.71
CA THR A 60 -27.40 -18.39 -20.71
C THR A 60 -26.85 -19.03 -19.45
N LEU A 61 -25.62 -18.69 -19.07
CA LEU A 61 -25.00 -19.09 -17.82
C LEU A 61 -25.14 -17.92 -16.84
N GLY A 62 -26.01 -18.08 -15.84
CA GLY A 62 -26.21 -17.09 -14.80
C GLY A 62 -25.26 -17.31 -13.62
N SER A 63 -24.63 -16.22 -13.16
CA SER A 63 -23.87 -16.15 -11.91
C SER A 63 -24.52 -15.14 -10.95
N GLU A 64 -24.25 -15.25 -9.65
CA GLU A 64 -24.65 -14.21 -8.69
C GLU A 64 -24.04 -12.84 -9.02
N SER A 65 -22.88 -12.81 -9.68
CA SER A 65 -22.29 -11.56 -10.20
C SER A 65 -23.05 -10.97 -11.41
N ASP A 66 -24.06 -11.65 -11.93
CA ASP A 66 -24.91 -11.10 -12.99
C ASP A 66 -26.03 -10.21 -12.44
N TYR A 67 -26.20 -10.13 -11.13
CA TYR A 67 -27.24 -9.36 -10.46
C TYR A 67 -26.65 -8.28 -9.56
N GLU A 68 -27.35 -7.15 -9.42
CA GLU A 68 -26.92 -6.08 -8.52
C GLU A 68 -27.12 -6.48 -7.05
N PRO A 69 -26.05 -6.65 -6.24
CA PRO A 69 -26.19 -7.07 -4.85
C PRO A 69 -26.94 -6.06 -3.96
N SER A 70 -26.94 -4.77 -4.31
CA SER A 70 -27.68 -3.72 -3.58
C SER A 70 -29.14 -3.59 -3.98
N GLU A 71 -29.65 -4.39 -4.92
CA GLU A 71 -31.01 -4.24 -5.45
C GLU A 71 -32.06 -4.66 -4.41
N ILE A 72 -32.87 -3.69 -3.99
CA ILE A 72 -34.01 -3.92 -3.09
C ILE A 72 -35.17 -4.46 -3.91
N ILE A 73 -35.47 -5.75 -3.73
CA ILE A 73 -36.54 -6.44 -4.46
C ILE A 73 -37.82 -6.40 -3.63
N THR A 74 -38.83 -5.69 -4.12
CA THR A 74 -39.95 -5.27 -3.28
C THR A 74 -40.95 -6.37 -2.92
N THR A 75 -40.92 -7.46 -3.67
CA THR A 75 -41.77 -8.63 -3.46
C THR A 75 -41.21 -9.61 -2.42
N LEU A 76 -39.98 -9.41 -1.95
CA LEU A 76 -39.38 -10.29 -0.95
C LEU A 76 -39.94 -10.01 0.46
N PRO A 77 -40.12 -11.05 1.30
CA PRO A 77 -40.68 -10.89 2.64
C PRO A 77 -39.75 -10.07 3.55
N VAL A 78 -40.36 -9.22 4.38
CA VAL A 78 -39.71 -8.36 5.38
C VAL A 78 -40.42 -8.56 6.71
N ILE A 79 -39.69 -9.00 7.74
CA ILE A 79 -40.26 -9.33 9.06
C ILE A 79 -39.46 -8.63 10.14
N LYS A 80 -40.13 -7.91 11.05
CA LYS A 80 -39.46 -7.31 12.21
C LYS A 80 -38.91 -8.40 13.12
N GLY A 81 -37.60 -8.43 13.33
CA GLY A 81 -36.97 -9.42 14.19
C GLY A 81 -35.49 -9.20 14.40
N LYS A 82 -34.91 -9.94 15.35
CA LYS A 82 -33.45 -10.05 15.47
C LYS A 82 -32.95 -10.92 14.32
N ALA A 83 -31.79 -10.56 13.79
CA ALA A 83 -31.15 -11.30 12.73
C ALA A 83 -29.66 -11.48 13.04
N GLU A 84 -29.09 -12.56 12.51
CA GLU A 84 -27.64 -12.76 12.52
C GLU A 84 -26.95 -11.73 11.60
N PRO A 85 -25.68 -11.38 11.89
CA PRO A 85 -24.85 -10.57 11.01
C PRO A 85 -24.79 -11.11 9.58
N LEU A 86 -24.57 -10.23 8.60
CA LEU A 86 -24.41 -10.70 7.23
C LEU A 86 -23.04 -11.36 7.01
N GLY A 87 -23.00 -12.29 6.05
CA GLY A 87 -21.76 -12.95 5.61
C GLY A 87 -20.89 -12.07 4.70
N TYR A 88 -19.86 -12.67 4.12
CA TYR A 88 -19.02 -12.03 3.11
C TYR A 88 -19.76 -11.87 1.77
N TYR A 89 -19.48 -10.76 1.08
CA TYR A 89 -20.13 -10.39 -0.19
C TYR A 89 -21.67 -10.46 -0.14
N PRO A 90 -22.32 -9.80 0.83
CA PRO A 90 -23.75 -9.91 1.01
C PRO A 90 -24.53 -9.30 -0.15
N SER A 91 -25.73 -9.83 -0.39
CA SER A 91 -26.72 -9.23 -1.29
C SER A 91 -28.06 -9.07 -0.58
N TYR A 92 -28.85 -8.06 -0.96
CA TYR A 92 -30.22 -7.89 -0.44
C TYR A 92 -31.10 -9.11 -0.75
N TYR A 93 -30.89 -9.72 -1.92
CA TYR A 93 -31.63 -10.90 -2.36
C TYR A 93 -31.48 -12.06 -1.36
N GLU A 94 -30.26 -12.34 -0.91
CA GLU A 94 -29.94 -13.45 -0.01
C GLU A 94 -30.26 -13.19 1.47
N MET A 95 -30.60 -11.95 1.84
CA MET A 95 -30.99 -11.62 3.21
C MET A 95 -32.21 -12.42 3.68
N SER A 96 -32.23 -12.85 4.94
CA SER A 96 -33.46 -13.33 5.58
C SER A 96 -34.50 -12.21 5.68
N PRO A 97 -35.80 -12.52 5.89
CA PRO A 97 -36.82 -11.51 6.10
C PRO A 97 -36.49 -10.51 7.23
N GLU A 98 -35.88 -10.98 8.31
CA GLU A 98 -35.42 -10.17 9.44
C GLU A 98 -34.20 -9.32 9.09
N GLN A 99 -33.25 -9.86 8.31
CA GLN A 99 -32.11 -9.09 7.80
C GLN A 99 -32.56 -7.96 6.88
N ARG A 100 -33.54 -8.19 6.00
CA ARG A 100 -34.13 -7.14 5.15
C ARG A 100 -34.77 -6.03 5.98
N TYR A 101 -35.52 -6.40 7.04
CA TYR A 101 -36.11 -5.41 7.96
C TYR A 101 -35.02 -4.54 8.61
N ASN A 102 -33.96 -5.17 9.10
CA ASN A 102 -32.86 -4.47 9.77
C ASN A 102 -32.07 -3.59 8.80
N TYR A 103 -31.83 -4.07 7.57
CA TYR A 103 -31.21 -3.28 6.50
C TYR A 103 -32.04 -2.04 6.13
N LEU A 104 -33.35 -2.21 5.92
CA LEU A 104 -34.24 -1.10 5.59
C LEU A 104 -34.36 -0.10 6.73
N THR A 105 -34.33 -0.58 7.98
CA THR A 105 -34.28 0.27 9.17
C THR A 105 -32.97 1.06 9.21
N PHE A 106 -31.82 0.43 8.92
CA PHE A 106 -30.55 1.13 8.79
C PHE A 106 -30.61 2.24 7.73
N LEU A 107 -31.26 2.02 6.58
CA LEU A 107 -31.38 3.03 5.54
C LEU A 107 -32.21 4.26 5.97
N THR A 108 -33.09 4.15 6.97
CA THR A 108 -33.83 5.32 7.47
C THR A 108 -32.94 6.26 8.29
N ASN A 109 -31.89 5.73 8.93
CA ASN A 109 -30.87 6.51 9.62
C ASN A 109 -29.48 5.88 9.47
N ILE A 110 -28.82 6.19 8.34
CA ILE A 110 -27.49 5.65 8.00
C ILE A 110 -26.36 6.03 8.97
N ASN A 111 -26.62 6.93 9.93
CA ASN A 111 -25.63 7.34 10.93
C ASN A 111 -25.62 6.42 12.15
N GLU A 112 -26.65 5.59 12.34
CA GLU A 112 -26.73 4.66 13.45
C GLU A 112 -25.81 3.46 13.27
N HIS A 113 -25.36 2.88 14.39
CA HIS A 113 -24.57 1.65 14.34
C HIS A 113 -25.42 0.54 13.71
N ALA A 114 -24.90 -0.03 12.62
CA ALA A 114 -25.45 -1.20 11.96
C ALA A 114 -24.40 -2.30 11.82
N ASP A 115 -24.83 -3.50 11.46
CA ASP A 115 -23.93 -4.53 10.96
C ASP A 115 -23.16 -4.01 9.73
N ILE A 116 -21.86 -4.33 9.65
CA ILE A 116 -21.02 -3.81 8.58
C ILE A 116 -21.46 -4.31 7.19
N GLY A 117 -22.08 -5.49 7.11
CA GLY A 117 -22.62 -6.00 5.86
C GLY A 117 -23.73 -5.13 5.30
N TYR A 118 -24.59 -4.55 6.14
CA TYR A 118 -25.63 -3.61 5.68
C TYR A 118 -25.01 -2.36 5.04
N ILE A 119 -23.91 -1.86 5.60
CA ILE A 119 -23.16 -0.74 5.02
C ILE A 119 -22.57 -1.15 3.67
N PHE A 120 -22.00 -2.35 3.54
CA PHE A 120 -21.48 -2.86 2.26
C PHE A 120 -22.56 -3.03 1.20
N VAL A 121 -23.75 -3.56 1.54
CA VAL A 121 -24.85 -3.70 0.57
C VAL A 121 -25.28 -2.33 0.05
N TYR A 122 -25.43 -1.32 0.90
CA TYR A 122 -25.73 0.03 0.45
C TYR A 122 -24.59 0.63 -0.39
N TYR A 123 -23.34 0.43 0.05
CA TYR A 123 -22.13 0.87 -0.64
C TYR A 123 -21.98 0.28 -2.05
N TYR A 124 -22.37 -0.97 -2.28
CA TYR A 124 -22.34 -1.56 -3.62
C TYR A 124 -23.21 -0.77 -4.62
N GLY A 125 -24.37 -0.28 -4.18
CA GLY A 125 -25.21 0.61 -4.98
C GLY A 125 -24.51 1.94 -5.28
N LEU A 126 -23.82 2.52 -4.30
CA LEU A 126 -23.04 3.75 -4.49
C LEU A 126 -21.90 3.57 -5.50
N GLU A 127 -21.19 2.44 -5.46
CA GLU A 127 -20.19 2.11 -6.47
C GLU A 127 -20.80 1.99 -7.87
N ARG A 128 -21.99 1.39 -7.99
CA ARG A 128 -22.68 1.30 -9.27
C ARG A 128 -23.11 2.68 -9.79
N LYS A 129 -23.60 3.57 -8.92
CA LYS A 129 -23.92 4.97 -9.26
C LYS A 129 -22.69 5.71 -9.83
N ILE A 130 -21.54 5.59 -9.16
CA ILE A 130 -20.25 6.11 -9.63
C ILE A 130 -19.85 5.48 -10.99
N PHE A 131 -19.96 4.16 -11.10
CA PHE A 131 -19.57 3.43 -12.30
C PHE A 131 -20.42 3.79 -13.51
N LEU A 132 -21.73 3.95 -13.34
CA LEU A 132 -22.67 4.34 -14.40
C LEU A 132 -22.68 5.84 -14.68
N ASP A 133 -22.00 6.64 -13.85
CA ASP A 133 -22.06 8.11 -13.90
C ASP A 133 -23.47 8.68 -13.63
N ASP A 134 -24.25 7.96 -12.83
CA ASP A 134 -25.63 8.30 -12.44
C ASP A 134 -25.61 8.76 -10.98
N SER A 135 -25.85 10.05 -10.72
CA SER A 135 -25.71 10.66 -9.38
C SER A 135 -24.34 10.42 -8.73
N LEU A 136 -23.27 10.50 -9.52
CA LEU A 136 -21.90 10.23 -9.06
C LEU A 136 -21.49 11.11 -7.88
N TYR A 137 -21.76 12.41 -7.94
CA TYR A 137 -21.33 13.34 -6.88
C TYR A 137 -22.11 13.12 -5.59
N GLU A 138 -23.41 12.84 -5.69
CA GLU A 138 -24.23 12.46 -4.54
C GLU A 138 -23.77 11.14 -3.93
N ALA A 139 -23.36 10.17 -4.74
CA ALA A 139 -22.78 8.92 -4.27
C ALA A 139 -21.41 9.14 -3.58
N VAL A 140 -20.55 10.00 -4.13
CA VAL A 140 -19.27 10.40 -3.51
C VAL A 140 -19.50 11.05 -2.13
N ASP A 141 -20.45 11.97 -2.03
CA ASP A 141 -20.79 12.64 -0.77
C ASP A 141 -21.37 11.65 0.25
N MET A 142 -22.18 10.71 -0.21
CA MET A 142 -22.74 9.65 0.61
C MET A 142 -21.67 8.69 1.14
N ILE A 143 -20.73 8.25 0.30
CA ILE A 143 -19.58 7.44 0.73
C ILE A 143 -18.78 8.17 1.80
N THR A 144 -18.50 9.46 1.59
CA THR A 144 -17.77 10.29 2.56
C THR A 144 -18.54 10.39 3.89
N THR A 145 -19.86 10.53 3.83
CA THR A 145 -20.73 10.54 5.01
C THR A 145 -20.64 9.22 5.77
N LEU A 146 -20.70 8.09 5.07
CA LEU A 146 -20.55 6.76 5.67
C LEU A 146 -19.17 6.57 6.29
N GLN A 147 -18.07 6.98 5.63
CA GLN A 147 -16.72 6.89 6.17
C GLN A 147 -16.56 7.66 7.49
N LYS A 148 -17.20 8.83 7.62
CA LYS A 148 -17.16 9.66 8.83
C LYS A 148 -17.91 9.03 10.01
N LYS A 149 -18.93 8.22 9.75
CA LYS A 149 -19.80 7.62 10.78
C LYS A 149 -19.40 6.19 11.14
N HIS A 150 -18.84 5.47 10.18
CA HIS A 150 -18.55 4.04 10.29
C HIS A 150 -17.05 3.80 10.17
N ASN A 151 -16.36 3.77 11.31
CA ASN A 151 -14.92 3.53 11.36
C ASN A 151 -14.61 2.03 11.19
N ASN A 152 -14.68 1.53 9.96
CA ASN A 152 -14.30 0.17 9.61
C ASN A 152 -13.16 0.19 8.59
N ARG A 153 -12.03 -0.47 8.91
CA ARG A 153 -10.82 -0.44 8.10
C ARG A 153 -11.03 -0.98 6.69
N SER A 154 -11.77 -2.07 6.53
CA SER A 154 -12.03 -2.68 5.21
C SER A 154 -12.93 -1.77 4.38
N PHE A 155 -14.01 -1.26 4.98
CA PHE A 155 -14.91 -0.32 4.32
C PHE A 155 -14.17 0.94 3.84
N ILE A 156 -13.36 1.56 4.70
CA ILE A 156 -12.54 2.74 4.35
C ILE A 156 -11.59 2.41 3.19
N ALA A 157 -10.92 1.26 3.21
CA ALA A 157 -10.00 0.87 2.15
C ALA A 157 -10.72 0.74 0.79
N TYR A 158 -11.82 -0.01 0.73
CA TYR A 158 -12.56 -0.20 -0.53
C TYR A 158 -13.24 1.08 -1.01
N SER A 159 -13.85 1.84 -0.10
CA SER A 159 -14.46 3.12 -0.47
C SER A 159 -13.46 4.15 -0.97
N ASN A 160 -12.22 4.16 -0.45
CA ASN A 160 -11.16 4.97 -1.01
C ASN A 160 -10.83 4.59 -2.45
N ASP A 161 -10.81 3.29 -2.80
CA ASP A 161 -10.61 2.86 -4.18
C ASP A 161 -11.70 3.38 -5.11
N ALA A 162 -12.98 3.35 -4.68
CA ALA A 162 -14.10 3.89 -5.45
C ALA A 162 -14.04 5.42 -5.61
N LEU A 163 -13.64 6.17 -4.58
CA LEU A 163 -13.48 7.62 -4.68
C LEU A 163 -12.31 8.01 -5.58
N ILE A 164 -11.20 7.27 -5.52
CA ILE A 164 -10.06 7.44 -6.44
C ILE A 164 -10.50 7.12 -7.87
N TYR A 165 -11.25 6.03 -8.08
CA TYR A 165 -11.83 5.71 -9.38
C TYR A 165 -12.68 6.87 -9.92
N ALA A 166 -13.60 7.41 -9.10
CA ALA A 166 -14.46 8.51 -9.49
C ALA A 166 -13.65 9.75 -9.91
N ALA A 167 -12.66 10.13 -9.11
CA ALA A 167 -11.79 11.28 -9.39
C ALA A 167 -10.98 11.09 -10.68
N MET A 168 -10.41 9.90 -10.90
CA MET A 168 -9.65 9.60 -12.12
C MET A 168 -10.57 9.55 -13.35
N LYS A 169 -11.75 8.93 -13.25
CA LYS A 169 -12.77 8.86 -14.31
C LYS A 169 -13.21 10.26 -14.74
N LYS A 170 -13.44 11.15 -13.78
CA LYS A 170 -13.88 12.54 -14.03
C LYS A 170 -12.74 13.51 -14.30
N LYS A 171 -11.50 13.13 -14.01
CA LYS A 171 -10.35 14.03 -13.93
C LYS A 171 -10.63 15.22 -13.02
N ASP A 172 -11.37 14.99 -11.94
CA ASP A 172 -11.84 16.02 -11.01
C ASP A 172 -11.24 15.79 -9.62
N PRO A 173 -10.23 16.57 -9.21
CA PRO A 173 -9.62 16.43 -7.90
C PRO A 173 -10.56 16.82 -6.76
N ASN A 174 -11.65 17.56 -7.02
CA ASN A 174 -12.55 18.04 -5.98
C ASN A 174 -13.27 16.87 -5.27
N ILE A 175 -13.45 15.75 -5.98
CA ILE A 175 -13.99 14.49 -5.42
C ILE A 175 -13.15 13.99 -4.24
N LEU A 176 -11.86 14.30 -4.21
CA LEU A 176 -10.92 13.82 -3.19
C LEU A 176 -10.75 14.80 -2.03
N LEU A 177 -11.34 16.00 -2.08
CA LEU A 177 -11.16 17.04 -1.05
C LEU A 177 -11.58 16.58 0.35
N ASN A 178 -12.60 15.72 0.42
CA ASN A 178 -13.16 15.25 1.67
C ASN A 178 -12.60 13.89 2.12
N ILE A 179 -11.67 13.30 1.35
CA ILE A 179 -11.03 12.05 1.75
C ILE A 179 -10.05 12.32 2.88
N ASN A 180 -10.10 11.46 3.89
CA ASN A 180 -9.04 11.42 4.88
C ASN A 180 -7.77 10.80 4.26
N LEU A 181 -6.86 11.66 3.79
CA LEU A 181 -5.61 11.25 3.14
C LEU A 181 -4.72 10.36 4.03
N ASP A 182 -4.85 10.46 5.36
CA ASP A 182 -4.10 9.63 6.31
C ASP A 182 -4.53 8.15 6.28
N THR A 183 -5.70 7.86 5.68
CA THR A 183 -6.20 6.49 5.49
C THR A 183 -5.63 5.82 4.24
N LEU A 184 -5.00 6.59 3.35
CA LEU A 184 -4.43 6.06 2.11
C LEU A 184 -3.09 5.37 2.36
N ARG A 185 -2.87 4.28 1.61
CA ARG A 185 -1.52 3.70 1.50
C ARG A 185 -0.60 4.70 0.78
N PRO A 186 0.72 4.71 1.06
CA PRO A 186 1.68 5.63 0.45
C PRO A 186 1.59 5.71 -1.08
N GLU A 187 1.44 4.56 -1.75
CA GLU A 187 1.37 4.46 -3.20
C GLU A 187 0.12 5.14 -3.75
N LEU A 188 -1.01 5.01 -3.05
CA LEU A 188 -2.29 5.65 -3.42
C LEU A 188 -2.24 7.16 -3.16
N LEU A 189 -1.68 7.58 -2.03
CA LEU A 189 -1.46 9.00 -1.74
C LEU A 189 -0.59 9.65 -2.83
N PHE A 190 0.49 8.95 -3.24
CA PHE A 190 1.36 9.41 -4.31
C PHE A 190 0.64 9.47 -5.65
N LEU A 191 -0.12 8.43 -6.02
CA LEU A 191 -0.91 8.38 -7.24
C LEU A 191 -1.88 9.57 -7.33
N VAL A 192 -2.66 9.80 -6.27
CA VAL A 192 -3.64 10.89 -6.20
C VAL A 192 -2.95 12.25 -6.30
N LYS A 193 -2.03 12.57 -5.38
CA LYS A 193 -1.39 13.89 -5.37
C LYS A 193 -0.54 14.13 -6.61
N GLY A 194 0.18 13.10 -7.07
CA GLY A 194 1.01 13.18 -8.26
C GLY A 194 0.19 13.45 -9.53
N SER A 195 -0.99 12.84 -9.65
CA SER A 195 -1.86 12.99 -10.83
C SER A 195 -2.51 14.36 -10.93
N PHE A 196 -2.93 14.94 -9.81
CA PHE A 196 -3.71 16.20 -9.82
C PHE A 196 -2.91 17.45 -9.45
N ILE A 197 -1.94 17.32 -8.55
CA ILE A 197 -1.18 18.45 -8.01
C ILE A 197 0.24 18.44 -8.58
N GLY A 198 0.90 17.27 -8.59
CA GLY A 198 2.28 17.10 -9.05
C GLY A 198 3.33 17.70 -8.10
N GLU A 199 2.92 18.15 -6.92
CA GLU A 199 3.79 18.72 -5.89
C GLU A 199 3.55 18.06 -4.53
N PHE A 200 4.62 17.83 -3.78
CA PHE A 200 4.60 17.20 -2.46
C PHE A 200 5.36 18.04 -1.45
N ASN A 201 4.68 18.48 -0.40
CA ASN A 201 5.32 19.21 0.69
C ASN A 201 6.00 18.24 1.69
N ALA A 202 6.67 18.77 2.71
CA ALA A 202 7.33 17.95 3.72
C ALA A 202 6.39 16.98 4.46
N ALA A 203 5.16 17.38 4.79
CA ALA A 203 4.20 16.48 5.44
C ALA A 203 3.80 15.32 4.51
N ASP A 204 3.62 15.59 3.22
CA ASP A 204 3.34 14.57 2.22
C ASP A 204 4.47 13.56 2.13
N LEU A 205 5.71 14.04 2.00
CA LEU A 205 6.88 13.17 1.95
C LEU A 205 7.06 12.32 3.22
N MET A 206 6.70 12.87 4.40
CA MET A 206 6.68 12.09 5.65
C MET A 206 5.65 10.95 5.61
N ALA A 207 4.46 11.17 5.05
CA ALA A 207 3.45 10.14 4.87
C ALA A 207 3.89 9.05 3.86
N LEU A 208 4.73 9.41 2.88
CA LEU A 208 5.28 8.49 1.88
C LEU A 208 6.42 7.60 2.40
N ALA A 209 6.92 7.83 3.63
CA ALA A 209 8.10 7.19 4.18
C ALA A 209 8.13 5.67 4.00
N LYS A 210 7.03 4.98 4.36
CA LYS A 210 6.97 3.53 4.23
C LYS A 210 7.01 3.06 2.77
N GLY A 211 6.35 3.78 1.86
CA GLY A 211 6.28 3.42 0.43
C GLY A 211 7.62 3.53 -0.28
N VAL A 212 8.52 4.39 0.19
CA VAL A 212 9.89 4.50 -0.32
C VAL A 212 10.92 3.66 0.44
N GLY A 213 10.47 2.84 1.40
CA GLY A 213 11.36 1.98 2.20
C GLY A 213 12.04 2.64 3.39
N PHE A 214 11.63 3.85 3.76
CA PHE A 214 12.14 4.51 4.94
C PHE A 214 11.44 3.98 6.20
N THR A 215 12.07 3.00 6.86
CA THR A 215 11.51 2.31 8.04
C THR A 215 11.83 3.01 9.36
N ASN A 216 12.86 3.86 9.41
CA ASN A 216 13.29 4.55 10.63
C ASN A 216 12.43 5.81 10.93
N ASN A 217 11.16 5.60 11.22
CA ASN A 217 10.16 6.63 11.44
C ASN A 217 10.12 7.18 12.88
N ARG A 218 11.16 6.94 13.70
CA ARG A 218 11.21 7.36 15.11
C ARG A 218 10.86 8.84 15.28
N TYR A 219 11.57 9.72 14.57
CA TYR A 219 11.41 11.16 14.71
C TYR A 219 10.21 11.73 13.96
N ILE A 220 9.76 11.05 12.90
CA ILE A 220 8.45 11.34 12.28
C ILE A 220 7.34 11.18 13.32
N LYS A 221 7.43 10.17 14.19
CA LYS A 221 6.42 9.92 15.24
C LYS A 221 6.63 10.77 16.50
N SER A 222 7.86 10.85 17.00
CA SER A 222 8.13 11.45 18.31
C SER A 222 8.25 12.97 18.29
N THR A 223 8.68 13.55 17.17
CA THR A 223 8.96 14.98 17.02
C THR A 223 8.64 15.44 15.58
N PRO A 224 7.37 15.27 15.12
CA PRO A 224 6.98 15.50 13.73
C PRO A 224 7.27 16.91 13.26
N GLU A 225 7.02 17.93 14.08
CA GLU A 225 7.21 19.35 13.72
C GLU A 225 8.68 19.67 13.40
N ILE A 226 9.61 19.19 14.24
CA ILE A 226 11.05 19.39 14.01
C ILE A 226 11.47 18.65 12.74
N PHE A 227 10.99 17.42 12.54
CA PHE A 227 11.30 16.63 11.34
C PHE A 227 10.79 17.32 10.08
N GLN A 228 9.54 17.77 10.07
CA GLN A 228 8.91 18.48 8.96
C GLN A 228 9.66 19.78 8.63
N LYS A 229 10.09 20.53 9.65
CA LYS A 229 10.92 21.73 9.47
C LYS A 229 12.24 21.39 8.77
N LYS A 230 12.98 20.38 9.23
CA LYS A 230 14.25 19.95 8.61
C LYS A 230 14.07 19.47 7.19
N LEU A 231 13.00 18.74 6.92
CA LEU A 231 12.66 18.30 5.59
C LEU A 231 12.32 19.47 4.66
N THR A 232 11.60 20.47 5.16
CA THR A 232 11.31 21.70 4.42
C THR A 232 12.59 22.49 4.10
N GLU A 233 13.51 22.61 5.06
CA GLU A 233 14.83 23.21 4.85
C GLU A 233 15.61 22.49 3.73
N LEU A 234 15.59 21.16 3.71
CA LEU A 234 16.23 20.36 2.66
C LEU A 234 15.56 20.50 1.30
N LEU A 235 14.23 20.56 1.24
CA LEU A 235 13.51 20.81 -0.01
C LEU A 235 13.93 22.14 -0.62
N ILE A 236 13.96 23.21 0.18
CA ILE A 236 14.39 24.54 -0.28
C ILE A 236 15.84 24.49 -0.76
N LYS A 237 16.73 23.85 0.01
CA LYS A 237 18.15 23.75 -0.32
C LYS A 237 18.41 22.96 -1.61
N ASN A 238 17.74 21.82 -1.79
CA ASN A 238 18.05 20.89 -2.88
C ASN A 238 17.25 21.19 -4.16
N TYR A 239 16.07 21.80 -4.04
CA TYR A 239 15.13 22.02 -5.14
C TYR A 239 14.70 23.49 -5.32
N GLY A 240 15.17 24.40 -4.46
CA GLY A 240 14.78 25.82 -4.51
C GLY A 240 13.31 26.07 -4.14
N SER A 241 12.61 25.08 -3.59
CA SER A 241 11.17 25.12 -3.32
C SER A 241 10.82 24.42 -2.01
N LYS A 242 9.72 24.80 -1.37
CA LYS A 242 9.16 24.09 -0.21
C LYS A 242 8.53 22.74 -0.58
N ASN A 243 8.38 22.46 -1.87
CA ASN A 243 7.73 21.28 -2.41
C ASN A 243 8.68 20.49 -3.34
N TYR A 244 8.60 19.17 -3.27
CA TYR A 244 9.15 18.26 -4.28
C TYR A 244 8.21 18.21 -5.48
N ARG A 245 8.69 18.58 -6.66
CA ARG A 245 7.91 18.68 -7.89
C ARG A 245 8.19 17.48 -8.79
N LEU A 246 7.14 16.88 -9.33
CA LEU A 246 7.30 15.81 -10.32
C LEU A 246 7.68 16.38 -11.67
N ASP A 247 8.73 15.83 -12.27
CA ASP A 247 9.06 16.07 -13.66
C ASP A 247 8.17 15.20 -14.56
N LYS A 248 7.20 15.84 -15.22
CA LYS A 248 6.26 15.17 -16.15
C LYS A 248 6.96 14.59 -17.39
N SER A 249 8.18 15.02 -17.70
CA SER A 249 8.96 14.53 -18.84
C SER A 249 9.81 13.29 -18.49
N MET A 250 9.89 12.93 -17.20
CA MET A 250 10.70 11.82 -16.75
C MET A 250 10.19 10.48 -17.30
N LYS A 251 11.09 9.70 -17.90
CA LYS A 251 10.80 8.30 -18.27
C LYS A 251 10.61 7.47 -17.01
N MET A 252 9.47 6.80 -16.91
CA MET A 252 9.14 5.89 -15.83
C MET A 252 9.87 4.55 -16.01
N ASP A 253 10.51 4.08 -14.94
CA ASP A 253 11.33 2.86 -14.90
C ASP A 253 10.81 1.86 -13.86
N THR A 254 9.49 1.76 -13.73
CA THR A 254 8.81 0.84 -12.81
C THR A 254 7.90 -0.12 -13.57
N HIS A 255 7.96 -1.40 -13.23
CA HIS A 255 7.04 -2.43 -13.72
C HIS A 255 5.92 -2.73 -12.70
N GLU A 256 6.05 -2.21 -11.48
CA GLU A 256 5.09 -2.41 -10.41
C GLU A 256 3.80 -1.64 -10.68
N LYS A 257 2.67 -2.23 -10.28
CA LYS A 257 1.34 -1.63 -10.48
C LYS A 257 0.59 -1.51 -9.17
N ILE A 258 -0.16 -0.43 -9.05
CA ILE A 258 -1.15 -0.20 -8.02
C ILE A 258 -2.46 -0.77 -8.55
N ARG A 259 -2.98 -1.79 -7.86
CA ARG A 259 -4.32 -2.35 -8.14
C ARG A 259 -5.34 -1.72 -7.23
N LEU A 260 -6.45 -1.31 -7.83
CA LEU A 260 -7.66 -0.86 -7.15
C LEU A 260 -8.83 -1.70 -7.63
N THR A 261 -9.85 -1.85 -6.78
CA THR A 261 -10.99 -2.70 -7.10
C THR A 261 -12.28 -2.12 -6.55
N LEU A 262 -13.30 -2.00 -7.41
CA LEU A 262 -14.67 -1.76 -6.94
C LEU A 262 -15.21 -3.05 -6.33
N SER A 263 -15.78 -2.98 -5.14
CA SER A 263 -16.21 -4.14 -4.37
C SER A 263 -17.48 -4.78 -4.93
N ASN A 264 -18.35 -4.00 -5.58
CA ASN A 264 -19.55 -4.48 -6.21
C ASN A 264 -19.21 -5.47 -7.34
N ILE A 265 -19.50 -6.74 -7.08
CA ILE A 265 -19.14 -7.86 -7.95
C ILE A 265 -19.89 -7.86 -9.29
N SER A 266 -20.98 -7.11 -9.38
CA SER A 266 -21.80 -7.03 -10.58
C SER A 266 -21.30 -6.00 -11.60
N ILE A 267 -20.29 -5.21 -11.22
CA ILE A 267 -19.63 -4.24 -12.11
C ILE A 267 -18.61 -4.96 -13.00
N LYS A 268 -18.74 -4.80 -14.32
CA LYS A 268 -17.76 -5.29 -15.29
C LYS A 268 -16.47 -4.46 -15.22
N ASN A 269 -15.31 -5.10 -15.41
CA ASN A 269 -13.99 -4.44 -15.37
C ASN A 269 -13.78 -3.62 -14.08
N ARG A 270 -14.25 -4.15 -12.95
CA ARG A 270 -14.16 -3.51 -11.63
C ARG A 270 -12.73 -3.37 -11.09
N GLU A 271 -11.77 -4.07 -11.70
CA GLU A 271 -10.35 -4.00 -11.37
C GLU A 271 -9.63 -3.07 -12.34
N PHE A 272 -8.83 -2.15 -11.81
CA PHE A 272 -8.08 -1.20 -12.61
C PHE A 272 -6.69 -0.98 -12.01
N GLU A 273 -5.72 -0.77 -12.88
CA GLU A 273 -4.31 -0.73 -12.53
C GLU A 273 -3.68 0.59 -12.97
N TYR A 274 -2.84 1.15 -12.11
CA TYR A 274 -1.98 2.28 -12.43
C TYR A 274 -0.51 1.91 -12.21
N PRO A 275 0.45 2.46 -12.98
CA PRO A 275 1.86 2.32 -12.66
C PRO A 275 2.17 2.82 -11.25
N ASN A 276 2.96 2.07 -10.49
CA ASN A 276 3.43 2.51 -9.17
C ASN A 276 4.63 3.44 -9.33
N THR A 277 4.35 4.68 -9.73
CA THR A 277 5.35 5.71 -10.02
C THR A 277 6.18 6.12 -8.80
N LEU A 278 5.69 5.89 -7.58
CA LEU A 278 6.44 6.10 -6.35
C LEU A 278 7.71 5.24 -6.29
N LEU A 279 7.68 4.07 -6.94
CA LEU A 279 8.80 3.13 -7.00
C LEU A 279 9.76 3.37 -8.17
N SER A 280 9.55 4.41 -8.97
CA SER A 280 10.54 4.82 -9.97
C SER A 280 11.86 5.16 -9.28
N SER A 281 12.98 4.72 -9.84
CA SER A 281 14.27 4.72 -9.13
C SER A 281 14.69 6.11 -8.66
N LYS A 282 14.48 7.14 -9.48
CA LYS A 282 14.78 8.54 -9.14
C LYS A 282 13.87 9.04 -8.03
N ILE A 283 12.55 8.92 -8.19
CA ILE A 283 11.55 9.42 -7.24
C ILE A 283 11.74 8.76 -5.88
N GLN A 284 11.83 7.42 -5.87
CA GLN A 284 12.03 6.66 -4.66
C GLN A 284 13.32 7.08 -3.94
N SER A 285 14.43 7.18 -4.68
CA SER A 285 15.74 7.54 -4.10
C SER A 285 15.75 8.97 -3.56
N ASP A 286 15.16 9.93 -4.28
CA ASP A 286 15.08 11.33 -3.88
C ASP A 286 14.35 11.47 -2.54
N ILE A 287 13.14 10.92 -2.46
CA ILE A 287 12.30 11.01 -1.27
C ILE A 287 12.97 10.27 -0.11
N TYR A 288 13.53 9.08 -0.36
CA TYR A 288 14.25 8.32 0.67
C TYR A 288 15.43 9.12 1.25
N LEU A 289 16.25 9.74 0.38
CA LEU A 289 17.41 10.54 0.80
C LEU A 289 16.99 11.77 1.60
N LEU A 290 15.94 12.48 1.16
CA LEU A 290 15.36 13.60 1.89
C LEU A 290 14.92 13.19 3.31
N LEU A 291 14.20 12.08 3.45
CA LEU A 291 13.76 11.56 4.74
C LEU A 291 14.94 11.15 5.64
N LYS A 292 15.94 10.49 5.07
CA LYS A 292 17.13 10.04 5.79
C LYS A 292 17.98 11.23 6.28
N GLU A 293 18.20 12.25 5.45
CA GLU A 293 18.96 13.43 5.85
C GLU A 293 18.19 14.24 6.90
N SER A 294 16.86 14.38 6.73
CA SER A 294 15.98 14.98 7.74
C SER A 294 16.09 14.26 9.08
N HIS A 295 16.10 12.92 9.07
CA HIS A 295 16.27 12.11 10.28
C HIS A 295 17.57 12.44 11.01
N GLU A 296 18.71 12.49 10.32
CA GLU A 296 19.99 12.80 10.95
C GLU A 296 20.07 14.25 11.44
N MET A 297 19.43 15.20 10.74
CA MET A 297 19.30 16.59 11.19
C MET A 297 18.45 16.68 12.47
N THR A 298 17.26 16.06 12.48
CA THR A 298 16.39 16.05 13.66
C THR A 298 17.05 15.36 14.85
N LYS A 299 17.77 14.26 14.63
CA LYS A 299 18.52 13.56 15.67
C LYS A 299 19.54 14.48 16.36
N LYS A 300 20.27 15.28 15.58
CA LYS A 300 21.24 16.26 16.10
C LYS A 300 20.54 17.35 16.92
N ASP A 301 19.46 17.93 16.40
CA ASP A 301 18.72 18.98 17.10
C ASP A 301 18.11 18.47 18.41
N VAL A 302 17.48 17.29 18.40
CA VAL A 302 16.94 16.66 19.60
C VAL A 302 18.04 16.34 20.61
N ALA A 303 19.22 15.91 20.16
CA ALA A 303 20.36 15.68 21.05
C ALA A 303 20.85 17.00 21.69
N ASN A 304 20.92 18.08 20.92
CA ASN A 304 21.31 19.40 21.42
C ASN A 304 20.28 19.95 22.41
N MET A 305 18.99 19.84 22.11
CA MET A 305 17.91 20.23 23.03
C MET A 305 17.95 19.47 24.37
N ARG A 306 18.40 18.20 24.36
CA ARG A 306 18.59 17.42 25.59
C ARG A 306 19.79 17.90 26.41
N LYS A 307 20.85 18.37 25.76
CA LYS A 307 22.03 18.94 26.43
C LYS A 307 21.70 20.29 27.06
N THR A 308 21.06 21.19 26.31
CA THR A 308 20.66 22.51 26.83
C THR A 308 19.61 22.42 27.93
N LYS A 309 18.71 21.42 27.91
CA LYS A 309 17.81 21.12 29.05
C LYS A 309 18.51 20.53 30.27
N LYS A 310 19.69 19.92 30.09
CA LYS A 310 20.50 19.36 31.19
C LYS A 310 21.35 20.42 31.88
N GLU A 311 21.72 21.49 31.18
CA GLU A 311 22.52 22.61 31.70
C GLU A 311 21.75 23.54 32.68
N THR A 312 20.44 23.32 32.90
CA THR A 312 19.63 24.07 33.89
C THR A 312 19.55 23.44 35.30
N LEU A 313 20.30 22.38 35.61
CA LEU A 313 20.50 21.80 36.96
C LEU A 313 21.91 21.17 37.03
N PRO A 314 22.65 21.29 38.16
CA PRO A 314 24.09 21.06 38.18
C PRO A 314 24.48 19.59 37.96
N GLU A 315 25.62 19.40 37.28
CA GLU A 315 26.20 18.11 36.94
C GLU A 315 26.59 17.26 38.16
N SER A 316 26.52 15.94 37.99
CA SER A 316 27.58 15.06 38.47
C SER A 316 27.97 14.03 37.41
N THR A 317 29.28 13.91 37.26
CA THR A 317 30.03 13.04 36.37
C THR A 317 29.97 11.58 36.80
N ASN A 318 30.06 10.65 35.85
CA ASN A 318 31.09 9.60 35.84
C ASN A 318 31.05 8.79 34.54
N GLU A 319 32.18 8.78 33.84
CA GLU A 319 32.47 7.87 32.73
C GLU A 319 32.93 6.52 33.27
N VAL A 320 32.45 5.43 32.64
CA VAL A 320 33.04 4.10 32.77
C VAL A 320 33.46 3.65 31.37
N ASN A 321 34.78 3.49 31.19
CA ASN A 321 35.38 2.91 30.00
C ASN A 321 35.18 1.38 29.98
N LEU A 322 34.81 0.84 28.82
CA LEU A 322 34.83 -0.60 28.53
C LEU A 322 35.79 -0.88 27.35
N PRO A 323 36.50 -2.02 27.37
CA PRO A 323 37.67 -2.25 26.52
C PRO A 323 37.33 -2.43 25.05
N LYS A 324 38.14 -1.83 24.18
CA LYS A 324 38.09 -1.99 22.71
C LYS A 324 38.60 -3.39 22.34
N LYS A 325 37.74 -4.20 21.71
CA LYS A 325 38.18 -5.38 20.93
C LYS A 325 38.99 -4.92 19.71
N GLU A 326 40.17 -5.50 19.54
CA GLU A 326 41.01 -5.29 18.37
C GLU A 326 40.28 -5.67 17.09
N LYS A 327 40.38 -4.81 16.07
CA LYS A 327 39.73 -5.01 14.77
C LYS A 327 40.61 -5.92 13.91
N PRO A 328 40.05 -6.95 13.26
CA PRO A 328 40.81 -7.78 12.33
C PRO A 328 41.31 -6.95 11.14
N VAL A 329 42.51 -7.29 10.66
CA VAL A 329 43.18 -6.65 9.52
C VAL A 329 42.27 -6.70 8.30
N ILE A 330 42.02 -5.54 7.70
CA ILE A 330 41.15 -5.39 6.53
C ILE A 330 41.99 -5.63 5.28
N PHE A 331 41.67 -6.69 4.52
CA PHE A 331 42.27 -6.93 3.21
C PHE A 331 41.78 -5.89 2.19
N ILE A 332 42.68 -5.16 1.54
CA ILE A 332 42.37 -4.27 0.41
C ILE A 332 43.02 -4.90 -0.83
N PRO A 333 42.26 -5.28 -1.87
CA PRO A 333 42.82 -5.79 -3.11
C PRO A 333 43.76 -4.76 -3.77
N THR A 334 44.90 -5.22 -4.28
CA THR A 334 45.92 -4.39 -4.96
C THR A 334 45.83 -4.44 -6.49
N ASP A 335 44.86 -5.18 -7.02
CA ASP A 335 44.58 -5.30 -8.44
C ASP A 335 43.71 -4.13 -8.91
N ASN A 336 44.12 -3.43 -9.98
CA ASN A 336 43.39 -2.29 -10.55
C ASN A 336 42.13 -2.70 -11.34
N LEU A 337 41.55 -3.86 -11.06
CA LEU A 337 40.38 -4.40 -11.74
C LEU A 337 39.09 -3.72 -11.26
N THR A 338 38.24 -3.34 -12.21
CA THR A 338 36.86 -2.88 -11.97
C THR A 338 35.97 -4.00 -11.43
N LEU A 339 34.83 -3.66 -10.82
CA LEU A 339 33.89 -4.67 -10.30
C LEU A 339 33.38 -5.60 -11.42
N LYS A 340 33.08 -5.07 -12.61
CA LYS A 340 32.63 -5.88 -13.76
C LYS A 340 33.69 -6.89 -14.19
N GLU A 341 34.95 -6.47 -14.26
CA GLU A 341 36.06 -7.37 -14.59
C GLU A 341 36.25 -8.44 -13.52
N ARG A 342 36.10 -8.11 -12.23
CA ARG A 342 36.16 -9.09 -11.14
C ARG A 342 35.02 -10.11 -11.21
N ILE A 343 33.80 -9.68 -11.53
CA ILE A 343 32.67 -10.60 -11.74
C ILE A 343 33.00 -11.53 -12.91
N LEU A 344 33.46 -10.98 -14.04
CA LEU A 344 33.77 -11.76 -15.25
C LEU A 344 34.90 -12.79 -15.01
N LEU A 345 35.96 -12.38 -14.31
CA LEU A 345 37.14 -13.20 -13.99
C LEU A 345 36.93 -14.15 -12.80
N SER A 346 35.82 -14.01 -12.06
CA SER A 346 35.48 -14.96 -11.01
C SER A 346 35.24 -16.35 -11.59
N LYS A 347 35.56 -17.41 -10.83
CA LYS A 347 35.34 -18.79 -11.32
C LYS A 347 33.85 -19.04 -11.52
N GLU A 348 33.52 -19.96 -12.43
CA GLU A 348 32.14 -20.40 -12.59
C GLU A 348 31.58 -20.95 -11.26
N PRO A 349 30.28 -20.74 -10.98
CA PRO A 349 29.63 -21.39 -9.85
C PRO A 349 29.62 -22.91 -10.05
N LEU A 350 29.66 -23.66 -8.94
CA LEU A 350 29.60 -25.12 -8.95
C LEU A 350 28.18 -25.64 -9.17
N SER A 351 27.17 -24.80 -8.94
CA SER A 351 25.75 -25.10 -9.07
C SER A 351 24.98 -23.81 -9.43
N ASP A 352 23.79 -23.62 -8.88
CA ASP A 352 22.90 -22.46 -9.05
C ASP A 352 23.37 -21.18 -8.33
N GLY A 353 24.54 -21.18 -7.67
CA GLY A 353 25.10 -20.04 -6.95
C GLY A 353 24.68 -19.93 -5.47
N PHE A 354 23.80 -20.79 -4.96
CA PHE A 354 23.40 -20.80 -3.54
C PHE A 354 24.52 -21.27 -2.61
N ASP A 355 25.19 -22.36 -2.96
CA ASP A 355 26.32 -22.90 -2.20
C ASP A 355 27.49 -21.91 -2.13
N GLU A 356 27.70 -21.18 -3.21
CA GLU A 356 28.68 -20.10 -3.31
C GLU A 356 28.38 -18.96 -2.34
N GLU A 357 27.11 -18.53 -2.24
CA GLU A 357 26.68 -17.52 -1.28
C GLU A 357 26.96 -17.98 0.15
N ILE A 358 26.55 -19.20 0.50
CA ILE A 358 26.73 -19.77 1.84
C ILE A 358 28.22 -19.84 2.20
N LYS A 359 29.05 -20.38 1.29
CA LYS A 359 30.50 -20.47 1.49
C LYS A 359 31.12 -19.08 1.64
N GLY A 360 30.74 -18.14 0.79
CA GLY A 360 31.21 -16.75 0.85
C GLY A 360 30.86 -16.05 2.16
N ILE A 361 29.63 -16.22 2.66
CA ILE A 361 29.21 -15.70 3.96
C ILE A 361 29.98 -16.36 5.11
N ASN A 362 30.27 -17.66 5.02
CA ASN A 362 31.05 -18.37 6.02
C ASN A 362 32.51 -17.91 6.04
N TYR A 363 33.16 -17.73 4.88
CA TYR A 363 34.48 -17.10 4.79
C TYR A 363 34.49 -15.69 5.37
N TYR A 364 33.44 -14.90 5.08
CA TYR A 364 33.30 -13.56 5.64
C TYR A 364 33.26 -13.59 7.18
N LYS A 365 32.49 -14.52 7.77
CA LYS A 365 32.41 -14.70 9.24
C LYS A 365 33.75 -15.11 9.84
N GLN A 366 34.57 -15.88 9.10
CA GLN A 366 35.93 -16.27 9.49
C GLN A 366 36.97 -15.15 9.31
N GLY A 367 36.58 -13.98 8.79
CA GLY A 367 37.51 -12.89 8.46
C GLY A 367 38.36 -13.11 7.20
N LYS A 368 38.08 -14.19 6.46
CA LYS A 368 38.73 -14.54 5.18
C LYS A 368 38.09 -13.75 4.04
N TYR A 369 38.39 -12.45 3.99
CA TYR A 369 37.68 -11.49 3.14
C TYR A 369 37.93 -11.65 1.64
N LYS A 370 39.11 -12.14 1.24
CA LYS A 370 39.45 -12.37 -0.17
C LYS A 370 38.66 -13.55 -0.71
N GLU A 371 38.64 -14.64 0.05
CA GLU A 371 37.86 -15.84 -0.24
C GLU A 371 36.37 -15.54 -0.19
N ALA A 372 35.92 -14.73 0.76
CA ALA A 372 34.54 -14.28 0.83
C ALA A 372 34.12 -13.54 -0.45
N GLU A 373 34.93 -12.58 -0.91
CA GLU A 373 34.65 -11.87 -2.16
C GLU A 373 34.59 -12.82 -3.35
N ASP A 374 35.60 -13.66 -3.53
CA ASP A 374 35.68 -14.61 -4.64
C ASP A 374 34.41 -15.46 -4.72
N TRP A 375 34.06 -16.16 -3.63
CA TRP A 375 32.88 -17.02 -3.57
C TRP A 375 31.58 -16.25 -3.80
N LEU A 376 31.41 -15.06 -3.22
CA LEU A 376 30.20 -14.24 -3.45
C LEU A 376 30.12 -13.76 -4.91
N LEU A 377 31.24 -13.41 -5.55
CA LEU A 377 31.22 -13.00 -6.96
C LEU A 377 30.86 -14.15 -7.91
N ARG A 378 31.22 -15.41 -7.59
CA ARG A 378 30.77 -16.57 -8.36
C ARG A 378 29.24 -16.73 -8.31
N SER A 379 28.64 -16.46 -7.15
CA SER A 379 27.18 -16.45 -6.97
C SER A 379 26.52 -15.40 -7.87
N VAL A 380 27.08 -14.19 -7.92
CA VAL A 380 26.62 -13.13 -8.84
C VAL A 380 26.78 -13.54 -10.30
N LYS A 381 27.93 -14.12 -10.68
CA LYS A 381 28.20 -14.61 -12.04
C LYS A 381 27.23 -15.70 -12.47
N GLY A 382 26.84 -16.58 -11.55
CA GLY A 382 25.82 -17.61 -11.73
C GLY A 382 24.38 -17.10 -11.85
N ASN A 383 24.16 -15.78 -11.84
CA ASN A 383 22.83 -15.15 -11.80
C ASN A 383 21.99 -15.55 -10.58
N PHE A 384 22.63 -15.94 -9.48
CA PHE A 384 21.94 -16.15 -8.21
C PHE A 384 21.67 -14.81 -7.53
N ASN A 385 20.40 -14.46 -7.37
CA ASN A 385 19.98 -13.13 -6.97
C ASN A 385 19.26 -13.14 -5.60
N ALA A 386 20.04 -13.21 -4.52
CA ALA A 386 19.53 -13.09 -3.16
C ALA A 386 19.86 -11.73 -2.54
N PRO A 387 18.97 -11.12 -1.73
CA PRO A 387 19.29 -9.87 -1.06
C PRO A 387 20.53 -9.96 -0.15
N ALA A 388 20.72 -11.10 0.53
CA ALA A 388 21.81 -11.30 1.49
C ALA A 388 23.20 -11.29 0.81
N LEU A 389 23.31 -11.84 -0.40
CA LEU A 389 24.50 -11.80 -1.26
C LEU A 389 24.97 -10.36 -1.51
N TYR A 390 24.09 -9.54 -2.09
CA TYR A 390 24.40 -8.15 -2.43
C TYR A 390 24.67 -7.29 -1.20
N GLU A 391 23.95 -7.56 -0.11
CA GLU A 391 24.22 -6.91 1.17
C GLU A 391 25.63 -7.26 1.66
N LYS A 392 26.03 -8.53 1.57
CA LYS A 392 27.34 -9.00 2.06
C LYS A 392 28.48 -8.38 1.27
N LEU A 393 28.39 -8.37 -0.06
CA LEU A 393 29.36 -7.72 -0.94
C LEU A 393 29.44 -6.21 -0.67
N GLY A 394 28.30 -5.54 -0.52
CA GLY A 394 28.28 -4.13 -0.14
C GLY A 394 28.96 -3.88 1.22
N ILE A 395 28.75 -4.74 2.23
CA ILE A 395 29.45 -4.65 3.52
C ILE A 395 30.95 -4.83 3.34
N LEU A 396 31.35 -5.79 2.54
CA LEU A 396 32.74 -6.08 2.27
C LEU A 396 33.43 -4.87 1.63
N TYR A 397 32.88 -4.33 0.56
CA TYR A 397 33.44 -3.16 -0.14
C TYR A 397 33.49 -1.91 0.71
N ARG A 398 32.51 -1.71 1.58
CA ARG A 398 32.54 -0.65 2.57
C ARG A 398 33.76 -0.73 3.48
N LYS A 399 34.03 -1.93 4.01
CA LYS A 399 35.17 -2.17 4.91
C LYS A 399 36.49 -1.90 4.20
N GLN A 400 36.58 -2.29 2.93
CA GLN A 400 37.75 -2.12 2.09
C GLN A 400 37.91 -0.70 1.52
N LYS A 401 36.99 0.24 1.85
CA LYS A 401 36.92 1.60 1.30
C LYS A 401 36.76 1.64 -0.24
N ARG A 402 36.27 0.56 -0.85
CA ARG A 402 35.95 0.46 -2.29
C ARG A 402 34.54 1.02 -2.54
N TYR A 403 34.41 2.34 -2.43
CA TYR A 403 33.09 2.99 -2.43
C TYR A 403 32.37 2.95 -3.79
N ASN A 404 33.10 2.96 -4.90
CA ASN A 404 32.51 2.77 -6.23
C ASN A 404 31.91 1.36 -6.36
N ASP A 405 32.68 0.34 -6.00
CA ASP A 405 32.25 -1.06 -6.07
C ASP A 405 31.07 -1.34 -5.13
N GLU A 406 31.04 -0.73 -3.94
CA GLU A 406 29.88 -0.78 -3.04
C GLU A 406 28.61 -0.26 -3.72
N VAL A 407 28.69 0.88 -4.42
CA VAL A 407 27.54 1.45 -5.13
C VAL A 407 27.11 0.54 -6.28
N GLU A 408 28.07 0.07 -7.08
CA GLU A 408 27.78 -0.73 -8.27
C GLU A 408 27.15 -2.07 -7.91
N ILE A 409 27.68 -2.79 -6.93
CA ILE A 409 27.14 -4.10 -6.53
C ILE A 409 25.72 -3.98 -5.95
N LEU A 410 25.43 -2.90 -5.24
CA LEU A 410 24.10 -2.67 -4.67
C LEU A 410 23.08 -2.26 -5.73
N LYS A 411 23.51 -1.54 -6.79
CA LYS A 411 22.65 -1.27 -7.96
C LYS A 411 22.29 -2.55 -8.70
N ILE A 412 23.27 -3.43 -8.92
CA ILE A 412 23.04 -4.76 -9.51
C ILE A 412 22.02 -5.54 -8.66
N GLY A 413 22.22 -5.56 -7.34
CA GLY A 413 21.33 -6.27 -6.42
C GLY A 413 19.88 -5.78 -6.46
N ILE A 414 19.65 -4.47 -6.44
CA ILE A 414 18.29 -3.91 -6.48
C ILE A 414 17.63 -4.16 -7.84
N THR A 415 18.41 -4.11 -8.93
CA THR A 415 17.91 -4.39 -10.28
C THR A 415 17.44 -5.84 -10.40
N ASN A 416 18.21 -6.78 -9.85
CA ASN A 416 17.93 -8.21 -10.03
C ASN A 416 16.93 -8.78 -9.02
N VAL A 417 16.90 -8.25 -7.79
CA VAL A 417 16.06 -8.77 -6.69
C VAL A 417 14.75 -8.00 -6.54
N GLY A 418 14.67 -6.80 -7.15
CA GLY A 418 13.59 -5.86 -6.89
C GLY A 418 13.77 -5.12 -5.56
N PHE A 419 12.73 -4.40 -5.14
CA PHE A 419 12.80 -3.54 -3.97
C PHE A 419 13.07 -4.34 -2.68
N ASN A 420 14.13 -3.97 -1.95
CA ASN A 420 14.47 -4.54 -0.67
C ASN A 420 14.89 -3.43 0.31
N PRO A 421 14.12 -3.14 1.37
CA PRO A 421 14.35 -1.99 2.26
C PRO A 421 15.80 -1.89 2.78
N LYS A 422 16.42 -3.04 3.06
CA LYS A 422 17.77 -3.12 3.62
C LYS A 422 18.84 -2.83 2.57
N LEU A 423 18.68 -3.33 1.34
CA LEU A 423 19.57 -3.02 0.22
C LEU A 423 19.42 -1.56 -0.22
N ASN A 424 18.19 -1.07 -0.34
CA ASN A 424 17.91 0.32 -0.73
C ASN A 424 18.52 1.31 0.29
N GLU A 425 18.37 1.05 1.59
CA GLU A 425 19.03 1.84 2.64
C GLU A 425 20.56 1.83 2.50
N ARG A 426 21.12 0.67 2.17
CA ARG A 426 22.56 0.51 2.01
C ARG A 426 23.08 1.24 0.77
N LEU A 427 22.40 1.13 -0.36
CA LEU A 427 22.76 1.82 -1.60
C LEU A 427 22.78 3.33 -1.38
N ALA A 428 21.75 3.87 -0.74
CA ALA A 428 21.67 5.30 -0.42
C ALA A 428 22.86 5.76 0.45
N LYS A 429 23.29 4.95 1.43
CA LYS A 429 24.50 5.22 2.23
C LYS A 429 25.78 5.06 1.41
N ALA A 430 25.84 4.11 0.49
CA ALA A 430 27.02 3.88 -0.35
C ALA A 430 27.27 5.07 -1.28
N ILE A 431 26.24 5.57 -1.96
CA ILE A 431 26.30 6.72 -2.87
C ILE A 431 26.82 7.96 -2.14
N GLU A 432 26.21 8.28 -1.00
CA GLU A 432 26.59 9.45 -0.20
C GLU A 432 28.07 9.43 0.21
N ILE A 433 28.59 8.28 0.64
CA ILE A 433 30.00 8.17 1.03
C ILE A 433 30.92 8.20 -0.18
N ASN A 434 30.52 7.58 -1.29
CA ASN A 434 31.30 7.61 -2.51
C ASN A 434 31.46 9.04 -3.05
N GLU A 435 30.40 9.83 -3.05
CA GLU A 435 30.43 11.25 -3.44
C GLU A 435 31.31 12.07 -2.50
N LYS A 436 31.15 11.91 -1.18
CA LYS A 436 32.02 12.56 -0.19
C LYS A 436 33.50 12.19 -0.39
N ASN A 437 33.80 10.95 -0.76
CA ASN A 437 35.16 10.51 -1.02
C ASN A 437 35.74 11.12 -2.30
N LYS A 438 34.95 11.17 -3.39
CA LYS A 438 35.34 11.81 -4.66
C LYS A 438 35.64 13.31 -4.50
N LEU A 439 34.92 13.99 -3.61
CA LEU A 439 35.17 15.40 -3.30
C LEU A 439 36.45 15.60 -2.48
N LYS A 440 36.81 14.64 -1.61
CA LYS A 440 38.05 14.68 -0.83
C LYS A 440 39.28 14.37 -1.66
N SER A 441 39.18 13.53 -2.69
CA SER A 441 40.30 13.18 -3.57
C SER A 441 40.59 14.22 -4.66
N LYS A 442 39.78 15.27 -4.77
CA LYS A 442 39.96 16.41 -5.70
C LYS A 442 40.60 17.64 -5.04
N LYS A 443 40.84 17.59 -3.73
CA LYS A 443 41.66 18.54 -2.98
C LYS A 443 42.98 17.87 -2.68
#